data_AF-A0A3D8LAX1-F1
#
_entry.id   AF-A0A3D8LAX1-F1
#
_cell.length_a   1.000
_cell.length_b   1.000
_cell.length_c   1.000
_cell.angle_alpha   90.00
_cell.angle_beta   90.00
_cell.angle_gamma   90.00
#
_symmetry.space_group_name_H-M   'P 1'
#
loop_
_entity.id
_entity.type
_entity.pdbx_description
1 polymer ?
#
loop_
_entity_poly.entity_id
_entity_poly.type
_entity_poly.pdbx_seq_one_letter_code
_entity_poly.pdbx_strand_id
1 'polypeptide(L)'
;MEPILKENPNRFVLFPIHNDAVWQMYKKAEASFWTAEEIDLSQDLKDWENLNDGERHFINHVLAFFTCTEGVADERLSVNFFLEVQLNGTRSRVKGFLQNLRFDSFIRQSLRGCFDLI
;
A
#
# COMPACT_ATOMS: atom_id res chain seq x y z
N MET A 1 -8.91 20.59 -22.39
CA MET A 1 -8.06 19.41 -22.18
C MET A 1 -7.44 19.50 -20.81
N GLU A 2 -7.48 18.43 -20.03
CA GLU A 2 -6.94 18.42 -18.67
C GLU A 2 -5.40 18.46 -18.67
N PRO A 3 -4.77 19.36 -17.89
CA PRO A 3 -3.32 19.55 -17.90
C PRO A 3 -2.52 18.38 -17.32
N ILE A 4 -3.17 17.50 -16.53
CA ILE A 4 -2.54 16.34 -15.87
C ILE A 4 -2.28 15.19 -16.85
N LEU A 5 -3.05 15.12 -17.94
CA LEU A 5 -3.00 14.06 -18.96
C LEU A 5 -2.10 14.43 -20.15
N LYS A 6 -1.57 15.65 -20.18
CA LYS A 6 -0.74 16.12 -21.30
C LYS A 6 0.66 15.51 -21.17
N GLU A 7 1.14 14.88 -22.25
CA GLU A 7 2.49 14.31 -22.28
C GLU A 7 3.55 15.34 -21.90
N ASN A 8 4.43 14.93 -20.98
CA ASN A 8 5.49 15.78 -20.47
C ASN A 8 6.84 15.05 -20.54
N PRO A 9 7.81 15.55 -21.32
CA PRO A 9 9.14 14.94 -21.43
C PRO A 9 9.94 15.03 -20.12
N ASN A 10 9.63 16.00 -19.26
CA ASN A 10 10.28 16.22 -17.97
C ASN A 10 9.60 15.47 -16.81
N ARG A 11 8.71 14.51 -17.10
CA ARG A 11 7.96 13.77 -16.06
C ARG A 11 8.83 13.03 -15.04
N PHE A 12 10.08 12.73 -15.38
CA PHE A 12 11.03 12.02 -14.52
C PHE A 12 11.88 12.94 -13.64
N VAL A 13 11.94 14.23 -13.93
CA VAL A 13 12.67 15.19 -13.08
C VAL A 13 11.76 15.72 -11.99
N LEU A 14 12.32 15.85 -10.79
CA LEU A 14 11.58 16.25 -9.61
C LEU A 14 11.34 17.76 -9.51
N PHE A 15 12.29 18.51 -10.05
CA PHE A 15 12.33 19.96 -9.98
C PHE A 15 12.25 20.55 -11.38
N PRO A 16 11.61 21.72 -11.53
CA PRO A 16 10.88 22.48 -10.50
C PRO A 16 9.50 21.89 -10.17
N ILE A 17 9.02 22.10 -8.94
CA ILE A 17 7.69 21.65 -8.50
C ILE A 17 6.65 22.62 -9.06
N HIS A 18 5.67 22.10 -9.82
CA HIS A 18 4.63 22.90 -10.46
C HIS A 18 3.27 22.88 -9.74
N ASN A 19 3.04 21.90 -8.86
CA ASN A 19 1.77 21.72 -8.16
C ASN A 19 2.00 21.53 -6.66
N ASP A 20 1.79 22.61 -5.90
CA ASP A 20 1.98 22.62 -4.46
C ASP A 20 0.96 21.78 -3.70
N ALA A 21 -0.28 21.67 -4.19
CA ALA A 21 -1.30 20.85 -3.55
C ALA A 21 -0.92 19.36 -3.58
N VAL A 22 -0.47 18.86 -4.74
CA VAL A 22 0.04 17.48 -4.89
C VAL A 22 1.28 17.26 -4.04
N TRP A 23 2.15 18.28 -3.93
CA TRP A 23 3.34 18.21 -3.08
C TRP A 23 3.00 18.11 -1.60
N GLN A 24 2.03 18.89 -1.11
CA GLN A 24 1.57 18.83 0.28
C GLN A 24 0.92 17.48 0.60
N MET A 25 0.11 16.93 -0.32
CA MET A 25 -0.45 15.59 -0.16
C MET A 25 0.64 14.52 -0.10
N TYR A 26 1.66 14.62 -0.97
CA TYR A 26 2.81 13.72 -0.91
C TYR A 26 3.57 13.84 0.42
N LYS A 27 3.83 15.05 0.90
CA LYS A 27 4.53 15.27 2.18
C LYS A 27 3.73 14.73 3.37
N LYS A 28 2.41 14.87 3.35
CA LYS A 28 1.52 14.27 4.35
C LYS A 28 1.58 12.75 4.33
N ALA A 29 1.60 12.15 3.13
CA ALA A 29 1.74 10.72 2.94
C ALA A 29 3.12 10.20 3.40
N GLU A 30 4.19 10.91 3.06
CA GLU A 30 5.56 10.61 3.51
C GLU A 30 5.69 10.67 5.03
N ALA A 31 5.03 11.63 5.68
CA ALA A 31 4.99 11.73 7.15
C ALA A 31 4.16 10.62 7.83
N SER A 32 3.36 9.87 7.06
CA SER A 32 2.53 8.76 7.56
C SER A 32 3.18 7.39 7.28
N PHE A 33 4.49 7.37 7.04
CA PHE A 33 5.23 6.15 6.80
C PHE A 33 5.44 5.37 8.10
N TRP A 34 5.16 4.07 8.05
CA TRP A 34 5.43 3.11 9.13
C TRP A 34 6.05 1.84 8.53
N THR A 35 6.86 1.16 9.32
CA THR A 35 7.48 -0.12 8.95
C THR A 35 6.81 -1.29 9.67
N ALA A 36 6.79 -2.48 9.06
CA ALA A 36 6.14 -3.65 9.68
C ALA A 36 6.81 -4.04 11.01
N GLU A 37 8.10 -3.75 11.14
CA GLU A 37 8.91 -3.94 12.34
C GLU A 37 8.51 -3.00 13.50
N GLU A 38 7.74 -1.94 13.25
CA GLU A 38 7.22 -1.05 14.29
C GLU A 38 6.00 -1.64 15.01
N ILE A 39 5.42 -2.74 14.51
CA ILE A 39 4.28 -3.41 15.14
C ILE A 39 4.79 -4.59 15.98
N ASP A 40 4.62 -4.51 17.30
CA ASP A 40 4.91 -5.61 18.22
C ASP A 40 3.76 -6.63 18.22
N LEU A 41 4.05 -7.85 17.75
CA LEU A 41 3.10 -8.98 17.68
C LEU A 41 3.36 -10.05 18.76
N SER A 42 4.24 -9.77 19.73
CA SER A 42 4.69 -10.78 20.70
C SER A 42 3.58 -11.29 21.62
N GLN A 43 2.56 -10.47 21.88
CA GLN A 43 1.42 -10.85 22.73
C GLN A 43 0.27 -11.44 21.91
N ASP A 44 0.06 -10.98 20.68
CA ASP A 44 -0.98 -11.48 19.77
C ASP A 44 -0.88 -12.99 19.55
N LEU A 45 0.34 -13.55 19.55
CA LEU A 45 0.55 -15.01 19.44
C LEU A 45 -0.05 -15.78 20.61
N LYS A 46 0.02 -15.24 21.83
CA LYS A 46 -0.57 -15.89 23.02
C LYS A 46 -2.08 -15.78 23.01
N ASP A 47 -2.60 -14.62 22.60
CA ASP A 47 -4.04 -14.43 22.46
C ASP A 47 -4.61 -15.32 21.35
N TRP A 48 -3.86 -15.54 20.26
CA TRP A 48 -4.22 -16.43 19.17
C TRP A 48 -4.42 -17.89 19.60
N GLU A 49 -3.57 -18.38 20.50
CA GLU A 49 -3.70 -19.74 21.06
C GLU A 49 -4.95 -19.89 21.94
N ASN A 50 -5.39 -18.81 22.60
CA ASN A 50 -6.55 -18.80 23.48
C ASN A 50 -7.91 -18.71 22.74
N LEU A 51 -7.91 -18.40 21.45
CA LEU A 51 -9.13 -18.30 20.64
C LEU A 51 -9.73 -19.68 20.31
N ASN A 52 -11.04 -19.71 20.07
CA ASN A 52 -11.71 -20.91 19.56
C ASN A 52 -11.52 -21.08 18.04
N ASP A 53 -11.78 -22.28 17.52
CA ASP A 53 -11.61 -22.58 16.09
C ASP A 53 -12.50 -21.72 15.18
N GLY A 54 -13.69 -21.33 15.64
CA GLY A 54 -14.60 -20.46 14.90
C GLY A 54 -14.09 -19.02 14.81
N GLU A 55 -13.54 -18.49 15.90
CA GLU A 55 -12.92 -17.16 15.98
C GLU A 55 -11.67 -17.08 15.10
N ARG A 56 -10.80 -18.10 15.16
CA ARG A 56 -9.64 -18.20 14.27
C ARG A 56 -10.05 -18.27 12.80
N HIS A 57 -11.07 -19.07 12.48
CA HIS A 57 -11.58 -19.15 11.10
C HIS A 57 -12.13 -17.80 10.61
N PHE A 58 -12.88 -17.09 11.46
CA PHE A 58 -13.41 -15.77 11.13
C PHE A 58 -12.28 -14.75 10.90
N ILE A 59 -11.31 -14.65 11.81
CA ILE A 59 -10.20 -13.69 11.70
C ILE A 59 -9.36 -14.00 10.44
N ASN A 60 -9.08 -15.27 10.16
CA ASN A 60 -8.37 -15.66 8.93
C ASN A 60 -9.13 -15.24 7.66
N HIS A 61 -10.46 -15.41 7.64
CA HIS A 61 -11.28 -15.01 6.50
C HIS A 61 -11.29 -13.49 6.29
N VAL A 62 -11.38 -12.74 7.38
CA VAL A 62 -11.33 -11.27 7.35
C VAL A 62 -9.97 -10.80 6.85
N LEU A 63 -8.88 -11.38 7.36
CA LEU A 63 -7.52 -11.08 6.88
C LEU A 63 -7.36 -11.42 5.39
N ALA A 64 -7.83 -12.59 4.94
CA ALA A 64 -7.77 -13.00 3.53
C ALA A 64 -8.59 -12.06 2.61
N PHE A 65 -9.71 -11.53 3.08
CA PHE A 65 -10.48 -10.55 2.33
C PHE A 65 -9.70 -9.24 2.18
N PHE A 66 -9.14 -8.69 3.26
CA PHE A 66 -8.38 -7.44 3.20
C PHE A 66 -7.17 -7.55 2.27
N THR A 67 -6.41 -8.65 2.34
CA THR A 67 -5.23 -8.86 1.51
C THR A 67 -5.57 -8.95 0.02
N CYS A 68 -6.64 -9.66 -0.31
CA CYS A 68 -7.12 -9.77 -1.68
C CYS A 68 -7.60 -8.42 -2.21
N THR A 69 -8.38 -7.67 -1.40
CA THR A 69 -8.91 -6.37 -1.82
C THR A 69 -7.82 -5.32 -2.03
N GLU A 70 -6.79 -5.29 -1.18
CA GLU A 70 -5.66 -4.38 -1.31
C GLU A 70 -4.83 -4.69 -2.56
N GLY A 71 -4.56 -5.97 -2.83
CA GLY A 71 -3.84 -6.37 -4.05
C GLY A 71 -4.56 -5.95 -5.34
N VAL A 72 -5.88 -6.12 -5.38
CA VAL A 72 -6.71 -5.70 -6.55
C VAL A 72 -6.74 -4.18 -6.69
N ALA A 73 -6.83 -3.44 -5.59
CA ALA A 73 -6.82 -1.98 -5.62
C ALA A 73 -5.47 -1.44 -6.10
N ASP A 74 -4.36 -2.02 -5.63
CA ASP A 74 -3.01 -1.63 -6.07
C ASP A 74 -2.81 -1.90 -7.56
N GLU A 75 -3.25 -3.06 -8.07
CA GLU A 75 -3.16 -3.37 -9.50
C GLU A 75 -3.93 -2.33 -10.33
N ARG A 76 -5.17 -2.01 -9.94
CA ARG A 76 -6.01 -1.04 -10.64
C ARG A 76 -5.41 0.37 -10.62
N LEU A 77 -4.87 0.80 -9.47
CA LEU A 77 -4.18 2.08 -9.36
C LEU A 77 -2.93 2.08 -10.23
N SER A 78 -2.17 0.98 -10.23
CA SER A 78 -0.92 0.91 -10.98
C SER A 78 -1.14 0.98 -12.49
N VAL A 79 -2.17 0.30 -13.00
CA VAL A 79 -2.48 0.28 -14.44
C VAL A 79 -3.09 1.61 -14.86
N ASN A 80 -4.10 2.11 -14.15
CA ASN A 80 -4.82 3.30 -14.61
C ASN A 80 -4.07 4.60 -14.28
N PHE A 81 -3.58 4.75 -13.04
CA PHE A 81 -3.00 6.00 -12.57
C PHE A 81 -1.59 6.26 -13.14
N PHE A 82 -0.73 5.23 -13.23
CA PHE A 82 0.64 5.43 -13.74
C PHE A 82 0.73 5.56 -15.27
N LEU A 83 -0.30 5.17 -16.01
CA LEU A 83 -0.38 5.38 -17.45
C LEU A 83 -0.89 6.79 -17.79
N GLU A 84 -1.88 7.28 -17.04
CA GLU A 84 -2.59 8.52 -17.38
C GLU A 84 -1.92 9.78 -16.80
N VAL A 85 -1.30 9.70 -15.62
CA VAL A 85 -0.76 10.88 -14.93
C VAL A 85 0.64 11.25 -15.42
N GLN A 86 0.77 12.43 -16.03
CA GLN A 86 2.03 12.93 -16.63
C GLN A 86 2.75 13.99 -15.78
N LEU A 87 2.38 14.15 -14.50
CA LEU A 87 2.99 15.12 -13.59
C LEU A 87 4.43 14.72 -13.20
N ASN A 88 5.33 15.71 -13.22
CA ASN A 88 6.73 15.60 -12.82
C ASN A 88 6.89 14.91 -11.46
N GLY A 89 7.69 13.84 -11.41
CA GLY A 89 8.04 13.11 -10.20
C GLY A 89 6.86 12.43 -9.48
N THR A 90 5.64 12.50 -10.02
CA THR A 90 4.45 11.96 -9.33
C THR A 90 4.40 10.44 -9.41
N ARG A 91 4.86 9.85 -10.53
CA ARG A 91 4.92 8.38 -10.69
C ARG A 91 5.90 7.71 -9.74
N SER A 92 7.13 8.23 -9.59
CA SER A 92 8.11 7.63 -8.66
C SER A 92 7.67 7.78 -7.21
N ARG A 93 7.04 8.91 -6.86
CA ARG A 93 6.54 9.22 -5.52
C ARG A 93 5.32 8.40 -5.13
N VAL A 94 4.33 8.28 -6.01
CA VAL A 94 3.13 7.45 -5.76
C VAL A 94 3.47 5.97 -5.80
N LYS A 95 4.40 5.54 -6.66
CA LYS A 95 4.92 4.16 -6.62
C LYS A 95 5.62 3.86 -5.29
N GLY A 96 6.43 4.79 -4.78
CA GLY A 96 7.01 4.69 -3.44
C GLY A 96 5.93 4.60 -2.36
N PHE A 97 4.86 5.40 -2.44
CA PHE A 97 3.74 5.37 -1.50
C PHE A 97 2.96 4.04 -1.54
N LEU A 98 2.59 3.54 -2.72
CA LEU A 98 1.85 2.28 -2.86
C LEU A 98 2.68 1.07 -2.40
N GLN A 99 3.98 1.06 -2.68
CA GLN A 99 4.88 0.02 -2.15
C GLN A 99 5.13 0.13 -0.64
N ASN A 100 4.82 1.28 -0.03
CA ASN A 100 5.06 1.57 1.39
C ASN A 100 3.82 1.33 2.27
N LEU A 101 2.63 1.13 1.70
CA LEU A 101 1.49 0.54 2.42
C LEU A 101 1.78 -0.96 2.62
N ARG A 102 2.71 -1.24 3.53
CA ARG A 102 3.30 -2.54 3.86
C ARG A 102 2.35 -3.45 4.65
N PHE A 103 1.06 -3.46 4.31
CA PHE A 103 0.18 -4.53 4.75
C PHE A 103 0.65 -5.88 4.21
N ASP A 104 1.20 -5.95 2.99
CA ASP A 104 1.66 -7.23 2.43
C ASP A 104 2.84 -7.85 3.21
N SER A 105 3.77 -7.07 3.77
CA SER A 105 4.82 -7.63 4.64
C SER A 105 4.32 -8.02 6.02
N PHE A 106 3.39 -7.25 6.59
CA PHE A 106 2.72 -7.58 7.85
C PHE A 106 1.92 -8.89 7.72
N ILE A 107 1.10 -8.98 6.67
CA ILE A 107 0.33 -10.15 6.30
C ILE A 107 1.24 -11.33 5.94
N ARG A 108 2.33 -11.16 5.18
CA ARG A 108 3.26 -12.27 4.87
C ARG A 108 4.02 -12.75 6.11
N GLN A 109 4.18 -11.93 7.14
CA GLN A 109 4.68 -12.40 8.44
C GLN A 109 3.59 -13.16 9.21
N SER A 110 2.36 -12.67 9.25
CA SER A 110 1.24 -13.32 9.94
C SER A 110 0.69 -14.58 9.25
N LEU A 111 0.70 -14.62 7.91
CA LEU A 111 0.15 -15.69 7.06
C LEU A 111 1.22 -16.62 6.48
N ARG A 112 2.46 -16.56 6.98
CA ARG A 112 3.55 -17.44 6.51
C ARG A 112 3.26 -18.94 6.67
N GLY A 113 2.23 -19.32 7.45
CA GLY A 113 1.69 -20.67 7.54
C GLY A 113 0.31 -20.89 6.88
N CYS A 114 -0.31 -19.85 6.30
CA CYS A 114 -1.68 -19.93 5.75
C CYS A 114 -1.72 -20.06 4.23
N PHE A 115 -0.67 -19.64 3.51
CA PHE A 115 -0.59 -19.75 2.04
C PHE A 115 -0.20 -21.14 1.54
N ASP A 116 0.23 -22.05 2.41
CA ASP A 116 0.48 -23.46 2.05
C ASP A 116 -0.81 -24.33 2.09
N LEU A 117 -1.97 -23.72 2.32
CA LEU A 117 -3.26 -24.41 2.51
C LEU A 117 -4.39 -23.88 1.63
N ILE A 118 -4.07 -23.18 0.54
CA ILE A 118 -4.98 -22.93 -0.60
C ILE A 118 -4.41 -23.61 -1.84
#